data_AF-X0Z7N1-F1
#
_entry.id   AF-X0Z7N1-F1
#
_cell.length_a   1.000
_cell.length_b   1.000
_cell.length_c   1.000
_cell.angle_alpha   90.00
_cell.angle_beta   90.00
_cell.angle_gamma   90.00
#
_symmetry.space_group_name_H-M   'P 1'
#
loop_
_entity.id
_entity.type
_entity.pdbx_description
1 polymer ?
#
loop_
_entity_poly.entity_id
_entity_poly.type
_entity_poly.pdbx_seq_one_letter_code
_entity_poly.pdbx_strand_id
1 'polypeptide(L)'
;MIKHLLGKEVDFIWHKEKNLAGYDCLILPGGFSYGDYLRTGAIARFSPVMSLVEAYARKGGLVIGICNGFQILLEAGLLPGAMIRNKNLQFVCKFIHVRVENPQTPYTNLCRGGQVLKIPIAHIEGNYYADGKILQELRKNNQIIFRYCSKNGTISAESDPNGSKEAIAGICNKDGNILGMMPHP
;
A
#
# COMPACT_ATOMS: atom_id res chain seq x y z
N MET A 1 14.58 -9.99 0.10
CA MET A 1 13.50 -10.68 -0.62
C MET A 1 13.58 -10.43 -2.13
N ILE A 2 13.46 -9.19 -2.60
CA ILE A 2 13.41 -8.86 -4.05
C ILE A 2 14.64 -9.34 -4.81
N LYS A 3 15.86 -9.02 -4.34
CA LYS A 3 17.10 -9.49 -4.96
C LYS A 3 17.21 -11.01 -5.05
N HIS A 4 16.76 -11.71 -4.01
CA HIS A 4 16.95 -13.17 -3.87
C HIS A 4 15.83 -14.01 -4.50
N LEU A 5 14.60 -13.49 -4.58
CA LEU A 5 13.45 -14.22 -5.14
C LEU A 5 13.14 -13.81 -6.58
N LEU A 6 13.27 -12.52 -6.91
CA LEU A 6 12.94 -12.00 -8.25
C LEU A 6 14.17 -11.86 -9.15
N GLY A 7 15.38 -12.06 -8.62
CA GLY A 7 16.62 -11.96 -9.38
C GLY A 7 16.89 -10.57 -9.96
N LYS A 8 16.32 -9.53 -9.34
CA LYS A 8 16.49 -8.12 -9.77
C LYS A 8 17.58 -7.43 -8.96
N GLU A 9 18.26 -6.48 -9.60
CA GLU A 9 19.17 -5.58 -8.90
C GLU A 9 18.36 -4.65 -7.98
N VAL A 10 18.85 -4.47 -6.76
CA VAL A 10 18.17 -3.69 -5.73
C VAL A 10 19.23 -2.98 -4.91
N ASP A 11 19.06 -1.67 -4.79
CA ASP A 11 19.88 -0.81 -3.95
C ASP A 11 19.07 -0.29 -2.77
N PHE A 12 19.73 -0.15 -1.61
CA PHE A 12 19.15 0.50 -0.45
C PHE A 12 19.40 2.00 -0.53
N ILE A 13 18.32 2.76 -0.73
CA ILE A 13 18.39 4.21 -0.82
C ILE A 13 18.34 4.79 0.59
N TRP A 14 19.41 5.49 0.99
CA TRP A 14 19.45 6.14 2.29
C TRP A 14 18.55 7.37 2.32
N HIS A 15 17.98 7.69 3.48
CA HIS A 15 17.00 8.77 3.62
C HIS A 15 17.56 10.19 3.35
N LYS A 16 18.89 10.33 3.19
CA LYS A 16 19.60 11.56 2.81
C LYS A 16 20.06 11.59 1.35
N GLU A 17 19.74 10.56 0.58
CA GLU A 17 20.08 10.49 -0.84
C GLU A 17 19.46 11.67 -1.59
N LYS A 18 20.19 12.18 -2.59
CA LYS A 18 19.80 13.36 -3.37
C LYS A 18 19.41 13.03 -4.80
N ASN A 19 19.66 11.81 -5.25
CA ASN A 19 19.38 11.40 -6.62
C ASN A 19 18.71 10.02 -6.69
N LEU A 20 17.59 9.94 -7.41
CA LEU A 20 16.86 8.71 -7.70
C LEU A 20 16.88 8.37 -9.21
N ALA A 21 17.78 8.98 -9.98
CA ALA A 21 17.93 8.69 -11.40
C ALA A 21 18.44 7.25 -11.61
N GLY A 22 17.86 6.56 -12.61
CA GLY A 22 18.26 5.21 -12.99
C GLY A 22 17.42 4.08 -12.39
N TYR A 23 16.51 4.39 -11.46
CA TYR A 23 15.59 3.38 -10.90
C TYR A 23 14.29 3.27 -11.71
N ASP A 24 13.89 2.04 -12.05
CA ASP A 24 12.62 1.74 -12.72
C ASP A 24 11.43 1.66 -11.76
N CYS A 25 11.69 1.40 -10.48
CA CYS A 25 10.68 1.30 -9.45
C CYS A 25 11.27 1.66 -8.08
N LEU A 26 10.50 2.41 -7.28
CA LEU A 26 10.80 2.69 -5.88
C LEU A 26 9.87 1.90 -4.98
N ILE A 27 10.42 1.33 -3.91
CA ILE A 27 9.64 0.55 -2.93
C ILE A 27 9.86 1.16 -1.57
N LEU A 28 8.78 1.64 -0.96
CA LEU A 28 8.74 2.07 0.43
C LEU A 28 8.41 0.84 1.27
N PRO A 29 9.39 0.25 1.98
CA PRO A 29 9.21 -1.00 2.68
C PRO A 29 8.31 -0.84 3.92
N GLY A 30 7.75 -1.96 4.36
CA GLY A 30 7.13 -2.06 5.68
C GLY A 30 8.16 -2.03 6.81
N GLY A 31 7.74 -1.69 8.02
CA GLY A 31 8.59 -1.66 9.22
C GLY A 31 8.15 -0.64 10.26
N PHE A 32 9.04 -0.36 11.22
CA PHE A 32 8.88 0.66 12.26
C PHE A 32 9.73 1.89 11.91
N SER A 33 9.32 2.66 10.90
CA SER A 33 10.03 3.88 10.52
C SER A 33 9.99 4.90 11.66
N TYR A 34 11.15 5.21 12.25
CA TYR A 34 11.33 6.18 13.35
C TYR A 34 10.60 5.87 14.67
N GLY A 35 10.30 4.60 14.95
CA GLY A 35 9.87 4.15 16.28
C GLY A 35 8.46 4.54 16.71
N ASP A 36 7.54 4.83 15.78
CA ASP A 36 6.07 4.90 16.00
C ASP A 36 5.58 5.70 17.23
N TYR A 37 6.37 6.67 17.72
CA TYR A 37 6.06 7.40 18.97
C TYR A 37 4.88 8.40 18.85
N LEU A 38 4.48 8.78 17.64
CA LEU A 38 3.41 9.78 17.41
C LEU A 38 2.30 9.27 16.49
N ARG A 39 2.66 8.78 15.29
CA ARG A 39 1.79 8.13 14.31
C ARG A 39 2.66 7.39 13.28
N THR A 40 2.31 6.16 12.92
CA THR A 40 3.13 5.35 12.02
C THR A 40 3.28 6.04 10.65
N GLY A 41 4.52 6.29 10.23
CA GLY A 41 4.85 6.93 8.95
C GLY A 41 4.83 8.47 8.93
N ALA A 42 4.26 9.15 9.93
CA ALA A 42 4.12 10.62 9.93
C ALA A 42 5.46 11.36 9.98
N ILE A 43 6.47 10.80 10.66
CA ILE A 43 7.83 11.37 10.69
C ILE A 43 8.56 11.13 9.37
N ALA A 44 8.34 9.98 8.74
CA ALA A 44 9.02 9.60 7.50
C ALA A 44 8.63 10.49 6.31
N ARG A 45 7.40 11.06 6.30
CA ARG A 45 6.99 12.08 5.31
C ARG A 45 7.97 13.26 5.24
N PHE A 46 8.52 13.69 6.36
CA PHE A 46 9.41 14.86 6.42
C PHE A 46 10.86 14.52 6.05
N SER A 47 11.15 13.25 5.72
CA SER A 47 12.47 12.88 5.25
C SER A 47 12.77 13.55 3.90
N PRO A 48 13.99 14.12 3.69
CA PRO A 48 14.37 14.76 2.44
C PRO A 48 14.13 13.88 1.20
N VAL A 49 14.30 12.56 1.33
CA VAL A 49 14.07 11.59 0.24
C VAL A 49 12.63 11.59 -0.27
N MET A 50 11.64 11.96 0.55
CA MET A 50 10.23 11.96 0.13
C MET A 50 9.95 12.99 -0.97
N SER A 51 10.64 14.14 -0.95
CA SER A 51 10.55 15.13 -2.03
C SER A 51 11.00 14.56 -3.37
N LEU A 52 12.01 13.68 -3.35
CA LEU A 52 12.50 12.99 -4.53
C LEU A 52 11.54 11.88 -4.97
N VAL A 53 10.95 11.13 -4.04
CA VAL A 53 9.91 10.12 -4.34
C VAL A 53 8.71 10.78 -5.01
N GLU A 54 8.25 11.93 -4.49
CA GLU A 54 7.17 12.70 -5.10
C GLU A 54 7.54 13.16 -6.52
N ALA A 55 8.74 13.71 -6.71
CA ALA A 55 9.21 14.15 -8.02
C ALA A 55 9.34 12.99 -9.01
N TYR A 56 9.79 11.82 -8.55
CA TYR A 56 9.88 10.61 -9.34
C TYR A 56 8.48 10.10 -9.75
N ALA A 57 7.55 10.04 -8.81
CA ALA A 57 6.18 9.60 -9.08
C ALA A 57 5.45 10.55 -10.05
N ARG A 58 5.65 11.87 -9.94
CA ARG A 58 5.07 12.86 -10.88
C ARG A 58 5.57 12.71 -12.32
N LYS A 59 6.73 12.09 -12.51
CA LYS A 59 7.28 11.77 -13.85
C LYS A 59 6.75 10.44 -14.39
N GLY A 60 5.84 9.77 -13.70
CA GLY A 60 5.28 8.47 -14.09
C GLY A 60 6.09 7.27 -13.60
N GLY A 61 7.12 7.49 -12.77
CA GLY A 61 7.88 6.40 -12.18
C GLY A 61 7.03 5.54 -11.24
N LEU A 62 7.34 4.24 -11.14
CA LEU A 62 6.55 3.29 -10.34
C LEU A 62 6.92 3.36 -8.86
N VAL A 63 5.93 3.52 -7.99
CA VAL A 63 6.14 3.56 -6.54
C VAL A 63 5.22 2.56 -5.84
N ILE A 64 5.79 1.70 -4.99
CA ILE A 64 5.04 0.72 -4.20
C ILE A 64 5.28 0.98 -2.72
N GLY A 65 4.21 1.23 -1.96
CA GLY A 65 4.22 1.31 -0.50
C GLY A 65 3.59 0.07 0.12
N ILE A 66 4.36 -0.67 0.92
CA ILE A 66 3.90 -1.90 1.57
C ILE A 66 3.80 -1.67 3.09
N CYS A 67 2.64 -1.95 3.68
CA CYS A 67 2.36 -1.79 5.11
C CYS A 67 2.71 -0.36 5.59
N ASN A 68 3.84 -0.16 6.27
CA ASN A 68 4.34 1.17 6.65
C ASN A 68 4.54 2.11 5.45
N GLY A 69 5.01 1.58 4.32
CA GLY A 69 5.13 2.36 3.09
C GLY A 69 3.79 2.90 2.60
N PHE A 70 2.70 2.15 2.77
CA PHE A 70 1.36 2.65 2.40
C PHE A 70 0.93 3.81 3.30
N GLN A 71 1.17 3.69 4.61
CA GLN A 71 0.90 4.78 5.56
C GLN A 71 1.69 6.04 5.20
N ILE A 72 2.97 5.90 4.85
CA ILE A 72 3.81 7.03 4.39
C ILE A 72 3.21 7.69 3.14
N LEU A 73 2.76 6.91 2.15
CA LEU A 73 2.16 7.46 0.92
C LEU A 73 0.85 8.23 1.19
N LEU A 74 0.04 7.77 2.14
CA LEU A 74 -1.17 8.46 2.58
C LEU A 74 -0.83 9.76 3.30
N GLU A 75 0.08 9.70 4.27
CA GLU A 75 0.53 10.87 5.02
C GLU A 75 1.21 11.90 4.11
N ALA A 76 1.97 11.47 3.09
CA ALA A 76 2.57 12.34 2.08
C ALA A 76 1.56 12.97 1.11
N GLY A 77 0.31 12.50 1.08
CA GLY A 77 -0.71 12.96 0.13
C GLY A 77 -0.51 12.44 -1.29
N LEU A 78 0.36 11.43 -1.48
CA LEU A 78 0.54 10.73 -2.75
C LEU A 78 -0.61 9.74 -3.03
N LEU A 79 -1.27 9.27 -1.97
CA LEU A 79 -2.49 8.48 -2.02
C LEU A 79 -3.58 9.12 -1.15
N PRO A 80 -4.87 9.00 -1.52
CA PRO A 80 -5.94 9.59 -0.74
C PRO A 80 -6.38 8.68 0.43
N GLY A 81 -6.88 9.31 1.50
CA GLY A 81 -7.37 8.62 2.70
C GLY A 81 -6.36 8.64 3.85
N ALA A 82 -6.61 7.81 4.86
CA ALA A 82 -5.76 7.69 6.03
C ALA A 82 -5.77 6.25 6.58
N MET A 83 -4.73 5.90 7.34
CA MET A 83 -4.71 4.68 8.14
C MET A 83 -5.04 5.01 9.58
N ILE A 84 -5.95 4.22 10.16
CA ILE A 84 -6.29 4.30 11.58
C ILE A 84 -5.98 2.95 12.26
N ARG A 85 -6.07 2.93 13.59
CA ARG A 85 -5.90 1.70 14.37
C ARG A 85 -6.91 0.63 13.95
N ASN A 86 -6.48 -0.62 14.00
CA ASN A 86 -7.36 -1.77 13.78
C ASN A 86 -8.58 -1.67 14.72
N LYS A 87 -9.77 -2.00 14.23
CA LYS A 87 -11.03 -1.93 15.00
C LYS A 87 -10.96 -2.70 16.33
N ASN A 88 -10.23 -3.81 16.35
CA ASN A 88 -10.08 -4.67 17.53
C ASN A 88 -8.89 -4.28 18.42
N LEU A 89 -8.14 -3.22 18.07
CA LEU A 89 -6.96 -2.70 18.78
C LEU A 89 -5.82 -3.73 19.00
N GLN A 90 -5.86 -4.85 18.28
CA GLN A 90 -4.88 -5.92 18.36
C GLN A 90 -3.94 -5.90 17.15
N PHE A 91 -2.69 -6.28 17.39
CA PHE A 91 -1.74 -6.59 16.33
C PHE A 91 -2.18 -7.87 15.61
N VAL A 92 -2.22 -7.83 14.29
CA VAL A 92 -2.62 -8.97 13.46
C VAL A 92 -1.42 -9.46 12.66
N CYS A 93 -1.03 -10.71 12.89
CA CYS A 93 -0.01 -11.42 12.12
C CYS A 93 -0.56 -12.78 11.66
N LYS A 94 -1.00 -12.86 10.40
CA LYS A 94 -1.57 -14.08 9.81
C LYS A 94 -1.59 -13.99 8.28
N PHE A 95 -1.78 -15.12 7.63
CA PHE A 95 -2.16 -15.14 6.21
C PHE A 95 -3.63 -14.78 6.07
N ILE A 96 -3.93 -13.84 5.18
CA ILE A 96 -5.30 -13.44 4.83
C ILE A 96 -5.54 -13.64 3.33
N HIS A 97 -6.81 -13.73 2.94
CA HIS A 97 -7.19 -13.75 1.54
C HIS A 97 -7.52 -12.34 1.06
N VAL A 98 -6.98 -11.96 -0.09
CA VAL A 98 -7.32 -10.71 -0.77
C VAL A 98 -7.77 -11.00 -2.18
N ARG A 99 -8.78 -10.27 -2.64
CA ARG A 99 -9.31 -10.35 -3.99
C ARG A 99 -8.71 -9.23 -4.82
N VAL A 100 -8.24 -9.56 -6.02
CA VAL A 100 -7.78 -8.60 -7.01
C VAL A 100 -9.01 -7.94 -7.64
N GLU A 101 -9.19 -6.64 -7.42
CA GLU A 101 -10.29 -5.87 -7.99
C GLU A 101 -9.92 -5.31 -9.37
N ASN A 102 -8.72 -4.73 -9.49
CA ASN A 102 -8.24 -4.15 -10.73
C ASN A 102 -6.97 -4.89 -11.22
N PRO A 103 -7.06 -5.71 -12.30
CA PRO A 103 -5.89 -6.35 -12.93
C PRO A 103 -5.20 -5.47 -13.98
N GLN A 104 -5.69 -4.25 -14.27
CA GLN A 104 -5.17 -3.38 -15.33
C GLN A 104 -4.06 -2.43 -14.85
N THR A 105 -3.29 -2.83 -13.84
CA THR A 105 -2.18 -2.02 -13.32
C THR A 105 -0.83 -2.70 -13.59
N PRO A 106 0.28 -1.96 -13.63
CA PRO A 106 1.62 -2.54 -13.72
C PRO A 106 1.91 -3.58 -12.62
N TYR A 107 1.18 -3.53 -11.50
CA TYR A 107 1.36 -4.38 -10.33
C TYR A 107 0.53 -5.67 -10.37
N THR A 108 -0.55 -5.70 -11.14
CA THR A 108 -1.56 -6.77 -11.13
C THR A 108 -1.87 -7.31 -12.53
N ASN A 109 -1.13 -6.91 -13.57
CA ASN A 109 -1.33 -7.31 -14.96
C ASN A 109 -1.16 -8.82 -15.25
N LEU A 110 -0.49 -9.56 -14.37
CA LEU A 110 -0.39 -11.02 -14.42
C LEU A 110 -1.50 -11.73 -13.63
N CYS A 111 -2.32 -10.98 -12.90
CA CYS A 111 -3.46 -11.51 -12.16
C CYS A 111 -4.75 -11.44 -12.99
N ARG A 112 -5.77 -12.18 -12.58
CA ARG A 112 -7.12 -12.09 -13.14
C ARG A 112 -8.01 -11.26 -12.22
N GLY A 113 -8.93 -10.48 -12.78
CA GLY A 113 -9.97 -9.81 -12.00
C GLY A 113 -10.78 -10.85 -11.20
N GLY A 114 -10.97 -10.59 -9.91
CA GLY A 114 -11.62 -11.53 -8.98
C GLY A 114 -10.73 -12.66 -8.47
N GLN A 115 -9.47 -12.76 -8.89
CA GLN A 115 -8.54 -13.76 -8.37
C GLN A 115 -8.34 -13.57 -6.86
N VAL A 116 -8.39 -14.66 -6.11
CA VAL A 116 -8.12 -14.68 -4.67
C VAL A 116 -6.68 -15.08 -4.43
N LEU A 117 -5.93 -14.22 -3.74
CA LEU A 117 -4.55 -14.43 -3.33
C LEU A 117 -4.49 -14.63 -1.82
N LYS A 118 -3.55 -15.45 -1.34
CA LYS A 118 -3.29 -15.64 0.09
C LYS A 118 -1.96 -14.96 0.45
N ILE A 119 -2.04 -13.84 1.16
CA ILE A 119 -0.90 -12.95 1.43
C ILE A 119 -0.79 -12.71 2.95
N PRO A 120 0.42 -12.71 3.54
CA PRO A 120 0.59 -12.37 4.96
C PRO A 120 0.32 -10.90 5.25
N ILE A 121 -0.16 -10.60 6.46
CA ILE A 121 -0.28 -9.26 7.04
C ILE A 121 0.44 -9.24 8.39
N ALA A 122 1.00 -8.09 8.77
CA ALA A 122 1.67 -7.88 10.06
C ALA A 122 1.56 -6.39 10.48
N HIS A 123 0.47 -5.99 11.14
CA HIS A 123 0.26 -4.59 11.52
C HIS A 123 -0.73 -4.40 12.69
N ILE A 124 -0.61 -3.25 13.37
CA ILE A 124 -1.57 -2.76 14.38
C ILE A 124 -2.43 -1.57 13.87
N GLU A 125 -1.96 -0.88 12.81
CA GLU A 125 -2.63 0.28 12.18
C GLU A 125 -2.88 0.02 10.68
N GLY A 126 -3.75 -0.94 10.36
CA GLY A 126 -4.06 -1.29 8.96
C GLY A 126 -5.48 -0.98 8.51
N ASN A 127 -6.24 -0.23 9.31
CA ASN A 127 -7.64 0.08 9.02
C ASN A 127 -7.68 1.29 8.06
N TYR A 128 -7.89 1.03 6.77
CA TYR A 128 -7.96 2.09 5.78
C TYR A 128 -9.29 2.85 5.90
N TYR A 129 -9.22 4.17 5.98
CA TYR A 129 -10.37 5.05 6.04
C TYR A 129 -10.31 6.13 4.95
N ALA A 130 -11.45 6.37 4.33
CA ALA A 130 -11.68 7.49 3.43
C ALA A 130 -13.15 7.92 3.53
N ASP A 131 -13.43 9.19 3.26
CA ASP A 131 -14.80 9.70 3.25
C ASP A 131 -15.59 9.20 2.03
N GLY A 132 -16.90 9.44 2.03
CA GLY A 132 -17.78 8.99 0.95
C GLY A 132 -17.43 9.54 -0.43
N LYS A 133 -16.90 10.77 -0.53
CA LYS A 133 -16.52 11.40 -1.80
C LYS A 133 -15.27 10.74 -2.36
N ILE A 134 -14.23 10.57 -1.54
CA ILE A 134 -12.99 9.90 -1.93
C ILE A 134 -13.28 8.46 -2.36
N LEU A 135 -14.10 7.72 -1.62
CA LEU A 135 -14.47 6.35 -1.97
C LEU A 135 -15.21 6.27 -3.32
N GLN A 136 -16.10 7.23 -3.60
CA GLN A 136 -16.76 7.33 -4.90
C GLN A 136 -15.76 7.58 -6.04
N GLU A 137 -14.80 8.49 -5.84
CA GLU A 137 -13.74 8.73 -6.82
C GLU A 137 -12.89 7.48 -7.06
N LEU A 138 -12.46 6.81 -5.98
CA LEU A 138 -11.66 5.59 -6.06
C LEU A 138 -12.38 4.50 -6.87
N ARG A 139 -13.68 4.31 -6.67
CA ARG A 139 -14.48 3.39 -7.47
C ARG A 139 -14.59 3.82 -8.93
N LYS A 140 -14.94 5.09 -9.16
CA LYS A 140 -15.16 5.64 -10.51
C LYS A 140 -13.90 5.49 -11.38
N ASN A 141 -12.73 5.67 -10.78
CA ASN A 141 -11.44 5.62 -11.47
C ASN A 141 -10.76 4.24 -11.39
N ASN A 142 -11.45 3.21 -10.89
CA ASN A 142 -10.91 1.86 -10.74
C ASN A 142 -9.60 1.79 -9.91
N GLN A 143 -9.47 2.65 -8.90
CA GLN A 143 -8.26 2.80 -8.09
C GLN A 143 -8.16 1.81 -6.92
N ILE A 144 -9.18 0.98 -6.71
CA ILE A 144 -9.17 -0.04 -5.66
C ILE A 144 -8.53 -1.29 -6.25
N ILE A 145 -7.37 -1.69 -5.71
CA ILE A 145 -6.56 -2.78 -6.27
C ILE A 145 -6.85 -4.09 -5.56
N PHE A 146 -6.93 -4.06 -4.23
CA PHE A 146 -7.16 -5.23 -3.41
C PHE A 146 -8.26 -4.98 -2.38
N ARG A 147 -9.09 -5.98 -2.14
CA ARG A 147 -10.01 -6.03 -1.00
C ARG A 147 -9.80 -7.30 -0.18
N TYR A 148 -9.89 -7.20 1.14
CA TYR A 148 -9.96 -8.36 2.01
C TYR A 148 -11.20 -9.18 1.68
N CYS A 149 -11.05 -10.50 1.68
CA CYS A 149 -12.13 -11.41 1.32
C CYS A 149 -11.98 -12.76 2.03
N SER A 150 -13.02 -13.59 1.95
CA SER A 150 -12.96 -14.99 2.34
C SER A 150 -12.13 -15.80 1.34
N LYS A 151 -11.83 -17.06 1.66
CA LYS A 151 -11.16 -18.01 0.74
C LYS A 151 -11.89 -18.13 -0.61
N ASN A 152 -13.20 -17.90 -0.64
CA ASN A 152 -14.04 -18.00 -1.84
C ASN A 152 -14.23 -16.66 -2.55
N GLY A 153 -13.55 -15.58 -2.10
CA GLY A 153 -13.65 -14.25 -2.71
C GLY A 153 -14.85 -13.42 -2.26
N THR A 154 -15.57 -13.86 -1.22
CA THR A 154 -16.68 -13.11 -0.62
C THR A 154 -16.15 -11.98 0.25
N ILE A 155 -16.65 -10.76 0.07
CA ILE A 155 -16.29 -9.61 0.90
C ILE A 155 -17.31 -9.48 2.01
N SER A 156 -16.85 -9.53 3.25
CA SER A 156 -17.68 -9.36 4.44
C SER A 156 -16.89 -8.73 5.59
N ALA A 157 -17.59 -8.26 6.62
CA ALA A 157 -16.97 -7.67 7.80
C ALA A 157 -16.04 -8.66 8.53
N GLU A 158 -16.36 -9.96 8.48
CA GLU A 158 -15.58 -11.03 9.11
C GLU A 158 -14.27 -11.32 8.36
N SER A 159 -14.28 -11.09 7.05
CA SER A 159 -13.09 -11.29 6.20
C SER A 159 -12.06 -10.18 6.32
N ASP A 160 -12.46 -9.00 6.80
CA ASP A 160 -11.58 -7.86 7.03
C ASP A 160 -10.96 -7.94 8.44
N PRO A 161 -9.63 -8.14 8.55
CA PRO A 161 -8.98 -8.26 9.84
C PRO A 161 -8.88 -6.93 10.61
N ASN A 162 -9.14 -5.80 9.95
CA ASN A 162 -8.70 -4.47 10.38
C ASN A 162 -9.91 -3.56 10.62
N GLY A 163 -11.03 -3.82 9.93
CA GLY A 163 -12.20 -2.96 9.89
C GLY A 163 -12.11 -1.84 8.85
N SER A 164 -11.28 -2.03 7.82
CA SER A 164 -11.09 -1.10 6.70
C SER A 164 -12.39 -0.78 5.99
N LYS A 165 -12.53 0.47 5.55
CA LYS A 165 -13.72 0.90 4.84
C LYS A 165 -13.84 0.13 3.52
N GLU A 166 -15.00 -0.51 3.33
CA GLU A 166 -15.28 -1.42 2.21
C GLU A 166 -14.27 -2.57 2.05
N ALA A 167 -13.64 -3.00 3.15
CA ALA A 167 -12.60 -4.04 3.14
C ALA A 167 -11.42 -3.73 2.22
N ILE A 168 -11.10 -2.46 1.97
CA ILE A 168 -9.97 -2.07 1.10
C ILE A 168 -8.64 -2.48 1.75
N ALA A 169 -7.84 -3.25 1.00
CA ALA A 169 -6.51 -3.71 1.40
C ALA A 169 -5.38 -2.99 0.65
N GLY A 170 -5.68 -2.38 -0.51
CA GLY A 170 -4.75 -1.56 -1.28
C GLY A 170 -5.40 -0.78 -2.40
N ILE A 171 -4.81 0.37 -2.72
CA ILE A 171 -5.29 1.34 -3.72
C ILE A 171 -4.13 1.86 -4.57
N CYS A 172 -4.45 2.47 -5.72
CA CYS A 172 -3.49 3.25 -6.50
C CYS A 172 -3.90 4.72 -6.66
N ASN A 173 -2.96 5.56 -7.11
CA ASN A 173 -3.27 6.94 -7.52
C ASN A 173 -4.04 6.98 -8.85
N LYS A 174 -4.50 8.17 -9.25
CA LYS A 174 -5.31 8.33 -10.48
C LYS A 174 -4.53 7.95 -11.75
N ASP A 175 -3.23 8.16 -11.76
CA ASP A 175 -2.35 7.82 -12.89
C ASP A 175 -1.92 6.33 -12.88
N GLY A 176 -2.24 5.58 -11.82
CA GLY A 176 -1.98 4.15 -11.70
C GLY A 176 -0.52 3.76 -11.42
N ASN A 177 0.40 4.72 -11.31
CA ASN A 177 1.83 4.49 -11.09
C ASN A 177 2.26 4.49 -9.61
N ILE A 178 1.36 4.75 -8.66
CA ILE A 178 1.63 4.63 -7.22
C ILE A 178 0.67 3.60 -6.64
N LEU A 179 1.20 2.54 -6.04
CA LEU A 179 0.43 1.52 -5.31
C LEU A 179 0.71 1.61 -3.81
N GLY A 180 -0.34 1.57 -3.00
CA GLY A 180 -0.25 1.36 -1.57
C GLY A 180 -1.04 0.12 -1.16
N MET A 181 -0.44 -0.77 -0.37
CA MET A 181 -1.12 -1.97 0.14
C MET A 181 -0.66 -2.36 1.55
N MET A 182 -1.57 -2.89 2.35
CA MET A 182 -1.26 -3.40 3.70
C MET A 182 -0.70 -4.83 3.73
N PRO A 183 -1.19 -5.78 2.90
CA PRO A 183 -0.58 -7.10 2.81
C PRO A 183 0.87 -7.06 2.31
N HIS A 184 1.67 -8.05 2.71
CA HIS A 184 3.07 -8.19 2.33
C HIS A 184 3.21 -9.26 1.22
N PRO A 185 3.25 -8.86 -0.06
CA PRO A 185 3.35 -9.78 -1.19
C PRO A 185 4.68 -10.54 -1.25
#